data_AF-A0A1W7R6Z3-F1
#
_entry.id   AF-A0A1W7R6Z3-F1
#
_cell.length_a   1.000
_cell.length_b   1.000
_cell.length_c   1.000
_cell.angle_alpha   90.00
_cell.angle_beta   90.00
_cell.angle_gamma   90.00
#
_symmetry.space_group_name_H-M   'P 1'
#
loop_
_entity.id
_entity.type
_entity.pdbx_description
1 polymer ?
#
loop_
_entity_poly.entity_id
_entity_poly.type
_entity_poly.pdbx_seq_one_letter_code
_entity_poly.pdbx_strand_id
1 'polypeptide(L)'
;MRHASVWVCILTFYNLQSSSLAAIVAPPWSDPNKNPCASQPGGWQLLYWPPLKKCFKIFQLGYPCPDTMELSPVGVGSTSTGSTAECRCPPGTAQSPLTKRCHQLFERGPCEFGQFFAPIADSDVKSAM
;
A
#
# COMPACT_ATOMS: atom_id res chain seq x y z
N MET A 1 33.00 46.63 -28.12
CA MET A 1 31.62 46.46 -27.58
C MET A 1 30.99 45.07 -27.80
N ARG A 2 31.61 44.12 -28.54
CA ARG A 2 31.04 42.76 -28.74
C ARG A 2 31.39 41.72 -27.66
N HIS A 3 32.48 41.92 -26.90
CA HIS A 3 32.94 40.95 -25.90
C HIS A 3 32.19 41.02 -24.55
N ALA A 4 31.67 42.19 -24.16
CA ALA A 4 30.94 42.36 -22.90
C ALA A 4 29.59 41.61 -22.90
N SER A 5 28.94 41.49 -24.06
CA SER A 5 27.63 40.84 -24.19
C SER A 5 27.69 39.32 -24.04
N VAL A 6 28.83 38.67 -24.37
CA VAL A 6 28.98 37.21 -24.25
C VAL A 6 29.21 36.81 -22.79
N TRP A 7 29.98 37.62 -22.04
CA TRP A 7 30.28 37.37 -20.63
C TRP A 7 29.06 37.55 -19.72
N VAL A 8 28.22 38.55 -20.01
CA VAL A 8 26.96 38.78 -19.29
C VAL A 8 25.99 37.61 -19.46
N CYS A 9 25.91 37.01 -20.66
CA CYS A 9 25.07 35.83 -20.89
C CYS A 9 25.58 34.60 -20.15
N ILE A 10 26.89 34.35 -20.09
CA ILE A 10 27.44 33.17 -19.39
C ILE A 10 27.21 33.26 -17.87
N LEU A 11 27.29 34.45 -17.28
CA LEU A 11 27.07 34.66 -15.85
C LEU A 11 25.59 34.55 -15.43
N THR A 12 24.64 34.85 -16.32
CA THR A 12 23.21 34.70 -16.04
C THR A 12 22.74 33.25 -16.12
N PHE A 13 23.33 32.41 -16.99
CA PHE A 13 23.04 30.96 -17.00
C PHE A 13 23.62 30.21 -15.79
N TYR A 14 24.74 30.66 -15.22
CA TYR A 14 25.34 30.02 -14.04
C TYR A 14 24.56 30.22 -12.74
N ASN A 15 23.74 31.27 -12.64
CA ASN A 15 23.04 31.64 -11.40
C ASN A 15 21.58 31.20 -11.35
N LEU A 16 21.08 30.48 -12.36
CA LEU A 16 19.70 30.00 -12.40
C LEU A 16 19.60 28.52 -11.98
N GLN A 17 20.31 28.12 -10.93
CA GLN A 17 20.01 26.85 -10.23
C GLN A 17 18.84 27.07 -9.28
N SER A 18 17.63 26.93 -9.82
CA SER A 18 16.41 26.82 -9.01
C SER A 18 16.52 25.55 -8.15
N SER A 19 16.78 25.72 -6.86
CA SER A 19 16.73 24.61 -5.90
C SER A 19 15.26 24.33 -5.58
N SER A 20 14.66 23.37 -6.27
CA SER A 20 13.32 22.88 -5.91
C SER A 20 13.42 22.03 -4.65
N LEU A 21 12.74 22.47 -3.58
CA LEU A 21 12.51 21.62 -2.41
C LEU A 21 11.43 20.60 -2.79
N ALA A 22 11.83 19.35 -2.94
CA ALA A 22 10.91 18.22 -3.03
C ALA A 22 10.85 17.51 -1.67
N ALA A 23 9.64 17.20 -1.21
CA ALA A 23 9.42 16.37 -0.03
C ALA A 23 8.60 15.15 -0.42
N ILE A 24 9.00 13.97 0.07
CA ILE A 24 8.20 12.76 -0.04
C ILE A 24 7.21 12.78 1.12
N VAL A 25 5.91 12.84 0.80
CA VAL A 25 4.86 12.67 1.83
C VAL A 25 4.95 11.23 2.31
N ALA A 26 5.34 11.05 3.57
CA ALA A 26 5.47 9.75 4.16
C ALA A 26 4.07 9.11 4.35
N PRO A 27 3.92 7.80 4.12
CA PRO A 27 2.65 7.14 4.33
C PRO A 27 2.26 7.12 5.81
N PRO A 28 0.96 7.00 6.16
CA PRO A 28 0.53 7.06 7.57
C PRO A 28 1.16 5.99 8.48
N TRP A 29 1.50 4.81 7.95
CA TRP A 29 2.09 3.71 8.72
C TRP A 29 3.59 3.88 8.97
N SER A 30 4.25 4.90 8.42
CA SER A 30 5.65 5.19 8.73
C SER A 30 5.80 6.11 9.96
N ASP A 31 4.72 6.44 10.66
CA ASP A 31 4.73 7.19 11.92
C ASP A 31 5.05 6.25 13.10
N PRO A 32 6.20 6.42 13.79
CA PRO A 32 6.58 5.58 14.94
C PRO A 32 5.59 5.61 16.11
N ASN A 33 4.80 6.67 16.24
CA ASN A 33 3.79 6.77 17.30
C ASN A 33 2.57 5.87 17.04
N LYS A 34 2.38 5.45 15.78
CA LYS A 34 1.30 4.57 15.35
C LYS A 34 1.79 3.15 15.10
N ASN A 35 2.96 3.02 14.46
CA ASN A 35 3.56 1.76 14.09
C ASN A 35 4.97 1.66 14.73
N PRO A 36 5.16 0.90 15.82
CA PRO A 36 6.46 0.80 16.47
C PRO A 36 7.55 0.19 15.55
N CYS A 37 7.16 -0.54 14.50
CA CYS A 37 8.12 -1.07 13.53
C CYS A 37 8.73 0.01 12.65
N ALA A 38 8.13 1.21 12.57
CA ALA A 38 8.66 2.32 11.77
C ALA A 38 10.01 2.83 12.30
N SER A 39 10.35 2.60 13.57
CA SER A 39 11.66 2.95 14.15
C SER A 39 12.79 1.99 13.79
N GLN A 40 12.51 0.84 13.17
CA GLN A 40 13.52 -0.15 12.79
C GLN A 40 14.21 0.22 11.46
N PRO A 41 15.41 -0.31 11.17
CA PRO A 41 15.99 -0.21 9.84
C PRO A 41 15.03 -0.75 8.77
N GLY A 42 14.72 0.06 7.77
CA GLY A 42 13.70 -0.30 6.76
C GLY A 42 12.26 -0.24 7.26
N GLY A 43 12.00 0.42 8.40
CA GLY A 43 10.69 0.48 9.06
C GLY A 43 9.53 0.98 8.20
N TRP A 44 9.81 1.75 7.14
CA TRP A 44 8.82 2.16 6.14
C TRP A 44 8.18 0.99 5.37
N GLN A 45 8.83 -0.19 5.36
CA GLN A 45 8.32 -1.44 4.78
C GLN A 45 7.81 -2.43 5.82
N LEU A 46 7.76 -2.04 7.10
CA LEU A 46 7.40 -2.95 8.18
C LEU A 46 6.09 -2.53 8.84
N LEU A 47 5.28 -3.52 9.16
CA LEU A 47 4.03 -3.34 9.89
C LEU A 47 4.07 -4.16 11.18
N TYR A 48 3.64 -3.55 12.27
CA TYR A 48 3.48 -4.23 13.54
C TYR A 48 2.22 -5.12 13.52
N TRP A 49 2.38 -6.38 13.91
CA TRP A 49 1.28 -7.33 14.05
C TRP A 49 1.01 -7.62 15.54
N PRO A 50 -0.04 -7.03 16.13
CA PRO A 50 -0.30 -7.12 17.57
C PRO A 50 -0.43 -8.55 18.12
N PRO A 51 -1.13 -9.50 17.45
CA PRO A 51 -1.28 -10.86 17.98
C PRO A 51 0.05 -11.59 18.24
N LEU A 52 1.08 -11.30 17.44
CA LEU A 52 2.39 -11.96 17.54
C LEU A 52 3.47 -11.07 18.16
N LYS A 53 3.18 -9.78 18.36
CA LYS A 53 4.13 -8.78 18.85
C LYS A 53 5.42 -8.73 18.01
N LYS A 54 5.28 -8.83 16.69
CA LYS A 54 6.39 -8.87 15.72
C LYS A 54 6.15 -7.90 14.57
N CYS A 55 7.26 -7.53 13.92
CA CYS A 55 7.27 -6.73 12.71
C CYS A 55 7.35 -7.65 11.49
N PHE A 56 6.54 -7.37 10.48
CA PHE A 56 6.47 -8.14 9.24
C PHE A 56 6.53 -7.21 8.04
N LYS A 57 6.98 -7.73 6.90
CA LYS A 57 7.08 -6.95 5.67
C LYS A 57 5.67 -6.66 5.13
N ILE A 58 5.43 -5.43 4.72
CA ILE A 58 4.23 -5.03 4.00
C ILE A 58 4.12 -5.79 2.68
N PHE A 59 2.89 -6.13 2.28
CA PHE A 59 2.52 -6.86 1.06
C PHE A 59 3.19 -8.23 0.91
N GLN A 60 3.70 -8.81 2.00
CA GLN A 60 4.11 -10.21 1.99
C GLN A 60 2.84 -11.09 2.00
N LEU A 61 2.84 -12.11 1.16
CA LEU A 61 1.79 -13.11 1.11
C LEU A 61 1.98 -14.15 2.22
N GLY A 62 0.88 -14.62 2.81
CA GLY A 62 0.90 -15.62 3.87
C GLY A 62 1.29 -15.04 5.21
N TYR A 63 1.91 -15.88 6.06
CA TYR A 63 2.12 -15.60 7.47
C TYR A 63 2.65 -14.18 7.73
N PRO A 64 2.03 -13.37 8.61
CA PRO A 64 1.04 -13.74 9.63
C PRO A 64 -0.39 -13.86 9.11
N CYS A 65 -0.63 -13.54 7.84
CA CYS A 65 -1.92 -13.72 7.19
C CYS A 65 -2.11 -15.17 6.71
N PRO A 66 -3.35 -15.58 6.39
CA PRO A 66 -3.59 -16.82 5.65
C PRO A 66 -2.85 -16.86 4.31
N ASP A 67 -2.55 -18.05 3.79
CA ASP A 67 -1.67 -18.25 2.62
C ASP A 67 -2.05 -17.50 1.35
N THR A 68 -3.33 -17.13 1.18
CA THR A 68 -3.81 -16.39 -0.01
C THR A 68 -3.95 -14.88 0.23
N MET A 69 -3.58 -14.39 1.41
CA MET A 69 -3.74 -13.00 1.81
C MET A 69 -2.39 -12.34 2.03
N GLU A 70 -2.34 -11.04 1.83
CA GLU A 70 -1.19 -10.20 2.11
C GLU A 70 -1.40 -9.36 3.36
N LEU A 71 -0.29 -9.02 4.03
CA LEU A 71 -0.29 -8.06 5.13
C LEU A 71 -0.23 -6.63 4.58
N SER A 72 -1.28 -5.84 4.82
CA SER A 72 -1.40 -4.50 4.26
C SER A 72 -1.68 -3.47 5.34
N PRO A 73 -1.31 -2.19 5.13
CA PRO A 73 -1.65 -1.13 6.08
C PRO A 73 -3.16 -0.99 6.19
N VAL A 74 -3.63 -0.64 7.38
CA VAL A 74 -5.04 -0.41 7.61
C VAL A 74 -5.53 0.78 6.77
N GLY A 75 -6.53 0.53 5.92
CA GLY A 75 -7.13 1.57 5.07
C GLY A 75 -7.97 2.57 5.87
N VAL A 76 -8.11 3.78 5.32
CA VAL A 76 -8.99 4.82 5.88
C VAL A 76 -10.43 4.27 5.94
N GLY A 77 -10.98 4.11 7.15
CA GLY A 77 -12.33 3.58 7.38
C GLY A 77 -12.41 2.15 7.92
N SER A 78 -11.28 1.47 8.13
CA SER A 78 -11.27 0.18 8.83
C SER A 78 -11.62 0.37 10.32
N THR A 79 -12.51 -0.47 10.83
CA THR A 79 -12.95 -0.47 12.25
C THR A 79 -11.95 -1.18 13.16
N SER A 80 -10.76 -1.56 12.66
CA SER A 80 -9.71 -2.19 13.44
C SER A 80 -9.05 -1.16 14.38
N THR A 81 -9.70 -0.89 15.51
CA THR A 81 -9.22 0.03 16.52
C THR A 81 -7.88 -0.47 17.07
N GLY A 82 -6.79 0.24 16.74
CA GLY A 82 -5.46 0.04 17.32
C GLY A 82 -4.50 -0.85 16.54
N SER A 83 -4.84 -1.31 15.34
CA SER A 83 -3.88 -1.99 14.45
C SER A 83 -3.45 -1.06 13.31
N THR A 84 -2.16 -1.07 12.96
CA THR A 84 -1.66 -0.44 11.73
C THR A 84 -1.63 -1.41 10.55
N ALA A 85 -1.96 -2.68 10.79
CA ALA A 85 -1.87 -3.76 9.82
C ALA A 85 -3.16 -4.60 9.78
N GLU A 86 -3.53 -5.06 8.61
CA GLU A 86 -4.63 -6.00 8.40
C GLU A 86 -4.32 -6.96 7.25
N CYS A 87 -4.99 -8.12 7.23
CA CYS A 87 -4.86 -9.07 6.14
C CYS A 87 -5.86 -8.72 5.04
N ARG A 88 -5.38 -8.56 3.81
CA ARG A 88 -6.19 -8.26 2.63
C ARG A 88 -5.92 -9.23 1.51
N CYS A 89 -6.86 -9.32 0.57
CA CYS A 89 -6.59 -10.01 -0.68
C CYS A 89 -5.64 -9.18 -1.55
N PRO A 90 -4.62 -9.81 -2.17
CA PRO A 90 -3.74 -9.13 -3.11
C PRO A 90 -4.50 -8.45 -4.26
N PRO A 91 -3.92 -7.41 -4.87
CA PRO A 91 -4.52 -6.76 -6.04
C PRO A 91 -4.88 -7.76 -7.14
N GLY A 92 -6.06 -7.58 -7.75
CA GLY A 92 -6.62 -8.49 -8.75
C GLY A 92 -7.35 -9.72 -8.18
N THR A 93 -7.36 -9.88 -6.85
CA THR A 93 -8.08 -10.97 -6.18
C THR A 93 -9.16 -10.46 -5.24
N ALA A 94 -10.16 -11.30 -4.94
CA ALA A 94 -11.16 -11.03 -3.90
C ALA A 94 -11.38 -12.26 -3.02
N GLN A 95 -11.85 -12.03 -1.79
CA GLN A 95 -12.09 -13.13 -0.84
C GLN A 95 -13.40 -13.82 -1.20
N SER A 96 -13.34 -15.13 -1.41
CA SER A 96 -14.54 -15.94 -1.57
C SER A 96 -15.24 -16.12 -0.21
N PRO A 97 -16.54 -15.83 -0.09
CA PRO A 97 -17.28 -16.07 1.15
C PRO A 97 -17.38 -17.56 1.48
N LEU A 98 -17.28 -18.44 0.47
CA LEU A 98 -17.36 -19.89 0.58
C LEU A 98 -16.08 -20.51 1.12
N THR A 99 -14.93 -20.14 0.54
CA THR A 99 -13.64 -20.76 0.86
C THR A 99 -12.80 -19.94 1.85
N LYS A 100 -13.20 -18.69 2.13
CA LYS A 100 -12.45 -17.69 2.90
C LYS A 100 -11.05 -17.39 2.35
N ARG A 101 -10.76 -17.82 1.12
CA ARG A 101 -9.51 -17.62 0.39
C ARG A 101 -9.66 -16.55 -0.68
N CYS A 102 -8.57 -15.93 -1.06
CA CYS A 102 -8.53 -14.98 -2.17
C CYS A 102 -8.37 -15.72 -3.48
N HIS A 103 -9.20 -15.38 -4.46
CA HIS A 103 -9.17 -15.93 -5.81
C HIS A 103 -9.03 -14.80 -6.83
N GLN A 104 -8.36 -15.09 -7.94
CA GLN A 104 -8.25 -14.14 -9.05
C GLN A 104 -9.63 -13.79 -9.59
N LEU A 105 -9.85 -12.49 -9.78
CA LEU A 105 -11.06 -11.98 -10.40
C LEU A 105 -11.08 -12.37 -11.89
N PHE A 106 -12.26 -12.68 -12.40
CA PHE A 106 -12.52 -13.07 -13.79
C PHE A 106 -11.84 -14.37 -14.24
N GLU A 107 -11.23 -15.10 -13.32
CA GLU A 107 -10.76 -16.46 -13.51
C GLU A 107 -11.77 -17.45 -12.96
N ARG A 108 -11.65 -18.74 -13.34
CA ARG A 108 -12.57 -19.79 -12.85
C ARG A 108 -12.63 -19.83 -11.32
N GLY A 109 -11.48 -19.76 -10.66
CA GLY A 109 -11.38 -19.82 -9.20
C GLY A 109 -12.16 -21.01 -8.60
N PRO A 110 -13.02 -20.78 -7.59
CA PRO A 110 -13.83 -21.82 -6.96
C PRO A 110 -15.17 -22.08 -7.70
N CYS A 111 -15.41 -21.45 -8.85
CA CYS A 111 -16.66 -21.56 -9.59
C CYS A 111 -16.70 -22.81 -10.48
N GLU A 112 -17.91 -23.19 -10.91
CA GLU A 112 -18.13 -24.33 -11.79
C GLU A 112 -17.57 -24.10 -13.21
N PHE A 113 -17.51 -25.15 -14.01
CA PHE A 113 -17.09 -25.03 -15.41
C PHE A 113 -18.00 -24.06 -16.18
N GLY A 114 -17.39 -23.15 -16.95
CA GLY A 114 -18.10 -22.09 -17.68
C GLY A 114 -18.46 -20.86 -16.84
N GLN A 115 -18.10 -20.83 -15.56
CA GLN A 115 -18.27 -19.68 -14.67
C GLN A 115 -16.93 -19.03 -14.32
N PHE A 116 -16.98 -17.79 -13.85
CA PHE A 116 -15.83 -17.03 -13.37
C PHE A 116 -16.13 -16.32 -12.06
N PHE A 117 -15.09 -16.06 -11.28
CA PHE A 117 -15.17 -15.40 -9.99
C PHE A 117 -15.25 -13.88 -10.18
N ALA A 118 -16.43 -13.31 -9.96
CA ALA A 118 -16.69 -11.89 -10.14
C ALA A 118 -16.60 -11.10 -8.81
N PRO A 119 -16.22 -9.80 -8.86
CA PRO A 119 -16.36 -8.93 -7.70
C PRO A 119 -17.85 -8.69 -7.39
N ILE A 120 -18.18 -8.63 -6.11
CA ILE A 120 -19.51 -8.19 -5.64
C ILE A 120 -19.60 -6.67 -5.76
N ALA A 121 -20.71 -6.16 -6.32
CA ALA A 121 -20.92 -4.72 -6.42
C ALA A 121 -21.22 -4.13 -5.03
N ASP A 122 -20.77 -2.90 -4.76
CA ASP A 122 -20.99 -2.22 -3.47
C ASP A 122 -22.50 -2.05 -3.14
N SER A 123 -23.36 -2.05 -4.15
CA SER A 123 -24.83 -2.05 -3.99
C SER A 123 -25.36 -3.31 -3.30
N ASP A 124 -24.71 -4.45 -3.55
CA ASP A 124 -25.15 -5.76 -3.08
C ASP A 124 -24.68 -6.02 -1.64
N VAL A 125 -23.56 -5.41 -1.24
CA VAL A 125 -23.03 -5.46 0.14
C VAL A 125 -23.97 -4.77 1.13
N LYS A 126 -24.65 -3.69 0.73
CA LYS A 126 -25.61 -2.95 1.58
C LYS A 126 -26.93 -3.67 1.82
N SER A 127 -27.31 -4.64 0.98
CA SER A 127 -28.54 -5.43 1.17
C SER A 127 -28.35 -6.70 2.01
N ALA A 128 -27.10 -7.07 2.31
CA ALA A 128 -26.76 -8.29 3.04
C ALA A 128 -26.39 -8.05 4.52
N MET A 129 -26.52 -6.81 5.01
CA MET A 129 -26.27 -6.38 6.39
C MET A 129 -27.50 -5.69 6.95
#